data_AF-A0A3B0TUX1-F1
#
_entry.id   AF-A0A3B0TUX1-F1
#
_cell.length_a   1.000
_cell.length_b   1.000
_cell.length_c   1.000
_cell.angle_alpha   90.00
_cell.angle_beta   90.00
_cell.angle_gamma   90.00
#
_symmetry.space_group_name_H-M   'P 1'
#
loop_
_entity.id
_entity.type
_entity.pdbx_description
1 polymer ?
#
loop_
_entity_poly.entity_id
_entity_poly.type
_entity_poly.pdbx_seq_one_letter_code
_entity_poly.pdbx_strand_id
1 'polypeptide(L)'
;MTPQTSAKTLTFVSYGFILIAIIWGLAPYQAINTPSKLLIDMLDWPLGDGPAVLDRSTRWLSSVGAGLLAMLSIMLLGIVVPAIRRGDRQPVRVAIWALVAWFVIDSAGSIAAGVASNAAFNIILLVAALIPLITVKLEN
;
A
#
# COMPACT_ATOMS: atom_id res chain seq x y z
N MET A 1 7.16 -10.55 -17.73
CA MET A 1 6.84 -11.71 -16.86
C MET A 1 5.74 -12.53 -17.52
N THR A 2 5.73 -13.86 -17.29
CA THR A 2 4.57 -14.69 -17.67
C THR A 2 3.38 -14.32 -16.79
N PRO A 3 2.13 -14.55 -17.25
CA PRO A 3 0.94 -14.30 -16.42
C PRO A 3 1.02 -14.97 -15.05
N GLN A 4 1.52 -16.22 -15.00
CA GLN A 4 1.63 -16.95 -13.74
C GLN A 4 2.65 -16.34 -12.77
N THR A 5 3.81 -15.89 -13.25
CA THR A 5 4.79 -15.22 -12.39
C THR A 5 4.28 -13.87 -11.93
N SER A 6 3.69 -13.06 -12.80
CA SER A 6 3.08 -11.77 -12.44
C SER A 6 1.98 -11.94 -11.39
N ALA A 7 1.09 -12.92 -11.56
CA ALA A 7 0.05 -13.22 -10.60
C ALA A 7 0.61 -13.61 -9.23
N LYS A 8 1.61 -14.50 -9.18
CA LYS A 8 2.27 -14.90 -7.92
C LYS A 8 2.95 -13.73 -7.23
N THR A 9 3.68 -12.90 -7.96
CA THR A 9 4.33 -11.71 -7.42
C THR A 9 3.31 -10.72 -6.86
N LEU A 10 2.26 -10.40 -7.61
CA LEU A 10 1.22 -9.49 -7.13
C LEU A 10 0.46 -10.06 -5.93
N THR A 11 0.23 -11.37 -5.87
CA THR A 11 -0.32 -12.05 -4.68
C THR A 11 0.57 -11.83 -3.46
N PHE A 12 1.89 -12.05 -3.60
CA PHE A 12 2.83 -11.83 -2.50
C PHE A 12 2.82 -10.37 -2.01
N VAL A 13 2.87 -9.41 -2.93
CA VAL A 13 2.79 -7.98 -2.61
C VAL A 13 1.49 -7.63 -1.89
N SER A 14 0.36 -8.16 -2.36
CA SER A 14 -0.95 -7.91 -1.74
C SER A 14 -1.04 -8.45 -0.32
N TYR A 15 -0.43 -9.61 -0.03
CA TYR A 15 -0.33 -10.10 1.35
C TYR A 15 0.57 -9.21 2.22
N GLY A 16 1.65 -8.66 1.66
CA GLY A 16 2.46 -7.65 2.32
C GLY A 16 1.65 -6.40 2.69
N PHE A 17 0.82 -5.91 1.76
CA PHE A 17 -0.08 -4.79 2.03
C PHE A 17 -1.14 -5.10 3.10
N ILE A 18 -1.70 -6.32 3.13
CA ILE A 18 -2.59 -6.76 4.21
C ILE A 18 -1.86 -6.73 5.56
N LEU A 19 -0.63 -7.23 5.63
CA LEU A 19 0.15 -7.21 6.86
C LEU A 19 0.41 -5.78 7.34
N ILE A 20 0.80 -4.88 6.43
CA ILE A 20 0.98 -3.45 6.73
C ILE A 20 -0.35 -2.83 7.21
N ALA A 21 -1.47 -3.14 6.55
CA ALA A 21 -2.78 -2.64 6.94
C ALA A 21 -3.17 -3.11 8.35
N ILE A 22 -2.91 -4.37 8.70
CA ILE A 22 -3.16 -4.88 10.06
C ILE A 22 -2.30 -4.13 11.08
N ILE A 23 -0.98 -4.03 10.83
CA ILE A 23 -0.04 -3.32 11.72
C ILE A 23 -0.46 -1.86 11.89
N TRP A 24 -0.75 -1.16 10.80
CA TRP A 24 -1.16 0.25 10.82
C TRP A 24 -2.50 0.44 11.52
N GLY A 25 -3.43 -0.49 11.30
CA GLY A 25 -4.76 -0.51 11.91
C GLY A 25 -4.74 -0.69 13.43
N LEU A 26 -3.61 -1.07 14.04
CA LEU A 26 -3.49 -1.13 15.50
C LEU A 26 -3.39 0.27 16.17
N ALA A 27 -3.15 1.35 15.40
CA ALA A 27 -2.92 2.70 15.90
C ALA A 27 -3.90 3.20 16.98
N PRO A 28 -5.24 3.04 16.84
CA PRO A 28 -6.19 3.50 17.84
C PRO A 28 -6.15 2.72 19.16
N TYR A 29 -5.63 1.49 19.18
CA TYR A 29 -5.69 0.58 20.32
C TYR A 29 -4.46 0.72 21.22
N GLN A 30 -4.51 1.66 22.17
CA GLN A 30 -3.37 2.05 23.02
C GLN A 30 -2.63 0.88 23.70
N ALA A 31 -3.33 -0.20 24.07
CA ALA A 31 -2.73 -1.37 24.70
C ALA A 31 -1.76 -2.15 23.78
N ILE A 32 -1.92 -2.03 22.45
CA ILE A 32 -1.20 -2.85 21.45
C ILE A 32 -0.72 -2.05 20.23
N ASN A 33 -0.71 -0.72 20.28
CA ASN A 33 -0.39 0.12 19.12
C ASN A 33 1.11 0.37 18.90
N THR A 34 1.99 -0.23 19.70
CA THR A 34 3.45 -0.11 19.54
C THR A 34 3.92 -0.42 18.11
N PRO A 35 3.44 -1.47 17.43
CA PRO A 35 3.83 -1.74 16.04
C PRO A 35 3.41 -0.62 15.08
N SER A 36 2.21 -0.04 15.25
CA SER A 36 1.76 1.09 14.41
C SER A 36 2.56 2.35 14.67
N LYS A 37 2.91 2.61 15.93
CA LYS A 37 3.76 3.75 16.28
C LYS A 37 5.10 3.65 15.58
N LEU A 38 5.74 2.48 15.64
CA LEU A 38 7.01 2.23 14.97
C LEU A 38 6.89 2.39 13.45
N LEU A 39 5.79 1.88 12.87
CA LEU A 39 5.52 2.05 11.44
C LEU A 39 5.38 3.55 11.07
N ILE A 40 4.58 4.31 11.82
CA ILE A 40 4.35 5.75 11.55
C ILE A 40 5.66 6.54 11.70
N ASP A 41 6.41 6.29 12.77
CA ASP A 41 7.73 6.90 13.03
C ASP A 41 8.75 6.53 11.93
N MET A 42 8.71 5.31 11.40
CA MET A 42 9.55 4.93 10.26
C MET A 42 9.18 5.69 8.98
N LEU A 43 7.87 5.87 8.73
CA LEU A 43 7.39 6.61 7.56
C LEU A 43 7.69 8.11 7.67
N ASP A 44 7.71 8.65 8.88
CA ASP A 44 8.14 10.01 9.22
C ASP A 44 9.63 10.06 9.58
N TRP A 45 10.46 9.50 8.70
CA TRP A 45 11.89 9.35 8.89
C TRP A 45 12.60 10.69 9.21
N PRO A 46 13.56 10.72 10.16
CA PRO A 46 14.25 9.59 10.78
C PRO A 46 13.51 8.91 11.93
N LEU A 47 13.72 7.59 12.05
CA LEU A 47 13.16 6.79 13.12
C LEU A 47 13.66 7.26 14.51
N GLY A 48 12.75 7.38 15.47
CA GLY A 48 13.04 7.72 16.86
C GLY A 48 12.55 9.09 17.30
N ASP A 49 12.06 9.91 16.38
CA ASP A 49 11.56 11.26 16.65
C ASP A 49 10.03 11.31 16.87
N GLY A 50 9.34 10.19 16.66
CA GLY A 50 7.90 10.07 16.78
C GLY A 50 7.35 10.26 18.21
N PRO A 51 6.10 10.74 18.35
CA PRO A 51 5.52 11.03 19.65
C PRO A 51 5.28 9.77 20.49
N ALA A 52 5.48 9.91 21.81
CA ALA A 52 5.21 8.83 22.76
C ALA A 52 3.73 8.39 22.76
N VAL A 53 2.81 9.29 22.41
CA VAL A 53 1.37 9.02 22.28
C VAL A 53 0.86 9.60 20.97
N LEU A 54 0.16 8.78 20.19
CA LEU A 54 -0.49 9.23 18.96
C LEU A 54 -1.72 10.09 19.32
N ASP A 55 -1.82 11.27 18.70
CA ASP A 55 -2.99 12.13 18.88
C ASP A 55 -4.27 11.50 18.30
N ARG A 56 -5.42 12.15 18.53
CA ARG A 56 -6.72 11.64 18.07
C ARG A 56 -6.82 11.55 16.54
N SER A 57 -6.33 12.56 15.83
CA SER A 57 -6.41 12.62 14.36
C SER A 57 -5.52 11.56 13.73
N THR A 58 -4.30 11.39 14.23
CA THR A 58 -3.37 10.36 13.76
C THR A 58 -3.93 8.96 13.96
N ARG A 59 -4.54 8.66 15.11
CA ARG A 59 -5.21 7.37 15.35
C ARG A 59 -6.37 7.13 14.39
N TRP A 60 -7.22 8.13 14.20
CA TRP A 60 -8.38 8.03 13.32
C TRP A 60 -7.99 7.88 11.84
N LEU A 61 -7.09 8.73 11.34
CA LEU A 61 -6.62 8.67 9.96
C LEU A 61 -5.83 7.39 9.69
N SER A 62 -5.12 6.85 10.68
CA SER A 62 -4.48 5.54 10.57
C SER A 62 -5.49 4.42 10.37
N SER A 63 -6.63 4.43 11.08
CA SER A 63 -7.71 3.45 10.84
C SER A 63 -8.31 3.56 9.44
N VAL A 64 -8.50 4.78 8.94
CA VAL A 64 -9.00 5.03 7.58
C VAL A 64 -8.01 4.49 6.55
N GLY A 65 -6.74 4.89 6.65
CA GLY A 65 -5.69 4.47 5.71
C GLY A 65 -5.45 2.96 5.72
N ALA A 66 -5.40 2.35 6.91
CA ALA A 66 -5.31 0.90 7.06
C ALA A 66 -6.49 0.17 6.38
N GLY A 67 -7.72 0.65 6.60
CA GLY A 67 -8.91 0.09 5.97
C GLY A 67 -8.87 0.19 4.43
N LEU A 68 -8.45 1.34 3.89
CA LEU A 68 -8.31 1.54 2.45
C LEU A 68 -7.22 0.64 1.84
N LEU A 69 -6.09 0.46 2.53
CA LEU A 69 -5.01 -0.44 2.08
C LEU A 69 -5.46 -1.91 2.10
N ALA A 70 -6.17 -2.34 3.13
CA ALA A 70 -6.75 -3.68 3.20
C ALA A 70 -7.75 -3.91 2.05
N MET A 71 -8.65 -2.95 1.80
CA MET A 71 -9.60 -2.99 0.69
C MET A 71 -8.88 -3.11 -0.67
N LEU A 72 -7.87 -2.26 -0.92
CA LEU A 72 -7.07 -2.33 -2.15
C LEU A 72 -6.43 -3.71 -2.32
N SER A 73 -5.85 -4.25 -1.25
CA SER A 73 -5.21 -5.57 -1.28
C SER A 73 -6.18 -6.69 -1.63
N ILE A 74 -7.40 -6.63 -1.07
CA ILE A 74 -8.48 -7.57 -1.40
C ILE A 74 -8.89 -7.43 -2.87
N MET A 75 -8.99 -6.20 -3.39
CA MET A 75 -9.30 -5.98 -4.82
C MET A 75 -8.18 -6.51 -5.73
N LEU A 76 -6.91 -6.30 -5.37
CA LEU A 76 -5.78 -6.86 -6.12
C LEU A 76 -5.85 -8.39 -6.15
N LEU A 77 -6.11 -9.05 -5.01
CA LEU A 77 -6.21 -10.51 -4.91
C LEU A 77 -7.46 -11.08 -5.59
N GLY A 78 -8.61 -10.45 -5.41
CA GLY A 78 -9.91 -10.97 -5.86
C GLY A 78 -10.25 -10.63 -7.31
N ILE A 79 -9.68 -9.55 -7.85
CA ILE A 79 -10.01 -9.05 -9.19
C ILE A 79 -8.79 -9.10 -10.10
N VAL A 80 -7.71 -8.45 -9.71
CA VAL A 80 -6.57 -8.21 -10.61
C VAL A 80 -5.72 -9.45 -10.82
N VAL A 81 -5.42 -10.21 -9.76
CA VAL A 81 -4.68 -11.48 -9.86
C VAL A 81 -5.41 -12.50 -10.75
N PRO A 82 -6.72 -12.76 -10.59
CA PRO A 82 -7.47 -13.62 -11.50
C PRO A 82 -7.51 -13.08 -12.93
N ALA A 83 -7.67 -11.76 -13.10
CA ALA A 83 -7.64 -11.12 -14.41
C ALA A 83 -6.31 -11.37 -15.15
N ILE A 84 -5.17 -11.23 -14.45
CA ILE A 84 -3.85 -11.58 -14.99
C ILE A 84 -3.82 -13.02 -15.47
N ARG A 85 -4.30 -13.97 -14.66
CA ARG A 85 -4.30 -15.40 -15.00
C ARG A 85 -5.16 -15.72 -16.23
N ARG A 86 -6.24 -14.97 -16.44
CA ARG A 86 -7.15 -15.15 -17.59
C ARG A 86 -6.74 -14.38 -18.84
N GLY A 87 -5.76 -13.47 -18.76
CA GLY A 87 -5.42 -12.59 -19.88
C GLY A 87 -6.21 -11.28 -19.93
N ASP A 88 -7.09 -11.01 -18.94
CA ASP A 88 -8.00 -9.87 -18.96
C ASP A 88 -7.24 -8.55 -18.74
N ARG A 89 -7.14 -7.73 -19.78
CA ARG A 89 -6.37 -6.48 -19.73
C ARG A 89 -7.03 -5.34 -18.97
N GLN A 90 -8.36 -5.28 -18.98
CA GLN A 90 -9.07 -4.12 -18.44
C GLN A 90 -8.86 -3.95 -16.92
N PRO A 91 -9.02 -4.98 -16.06
CA PRO A 91 -8.74 -4.83 -14.64
C PRO A 91 -7.27 -4.50 -14.35
N VAL A 92 -6.33 -5.06 -15.12
CA VAL A 92 -4.89 -4.76 -15.00
C VAL A 92 -4.60 -3.30 -15.31
N ARG A 93 -5.17 -2.75 -16.39
CA ARG A 93 -5.03 -1.33 -16.75
C ARG A 93 -5.62 -0.41 -15.70
N VAL A 94 -6.81 -0.73 -15.18
CA VAL A 94 -7.44 0.05 -14.11
C VAL A 94 -6.60 0.04 -12.84
N ALA A 95 -6.04 -1.12 -12.46
CA ALA A 95 -5.17 -1.24 -11.29
C ALA A 95 -3.91 -0.37 -11.41
N ILE A 96 -3.29 -0.31 -12.60
CA ILE A 96 -2.15 0.58 -12.86
C ILE A 96 -2.53 2.04 -12.60
N TRP A 97 -3.63 2.52 -13.19
CA TRP A 97 -4.07 3.90 -13.00
C TRP A 97 -4.46 4.20 -11.56
N ALA A 98 -5.11 3.27 -10.87
CA ALA A 98 -5.44 3.42 -9.45
C ALA A 98 -4.19 3.54 -8.57
N LEU A 99 -3.17 2.72 -8.80
CA LEU A 99 -1.89 2.79 -8.07
C LEU A 99 -1.13 4.10 -8.35
N VAL A 100 -1.11 4.56 -9.61
CA VAL A 100 -0.48 5.83 -9.97
C VAL A 100 -1.22 7.01 -9.35
N ALA A 101 -2.56 7.01 -9.38
CA ALA A 101 -3.37 8.06 -8.76
C ALA A 101 -3.16 8.11 -7.24
N TRP A 102 -3.17 6.96 -6.56
CA TRP A 102 -2.84 6.86 -5.14
C TRP A 102 -1.45 7.44 -4.86
N PHE A 103 -0.42 6.99 -5.58
CA PHE A 103 0.95 7.46 -5.39
C PHE A 103 1.07 8.98 -5.50
N VAL A 104 0.46 9.58 -6.52
CA VAL A 104 0.53 11.03 -6.75
C VAL A 104 -0.16 11.80 -5.63
N ILE A 105 -1.40 11.41 -5.29
CA ILE A 105 -2.19 12.10 -4.28
C ILE A 105 -1.56 11.97 -2.89
N ASP A 106 -1.18 10.75 -2.51
CA ASP A 106 -0.64 10.45 -1.17
C ASP A 106 0.75 11.06 -0.98
N SER A 107 1.62 10.98 -1.99
CA SER A 107 2.97 11.57 -1.91
C SER A 107 2.91 13.10 -1.90
N ALA A 108 2.05 13.72 -2.70
CA ALA A 108 1.87 15.17 -2.66
C ALA A 108 1.31 15.64 -1.31
N GLY A 109 0.33 14.92 -0.77
CA GLY A 109 -0.22 15.18 0.57
C GLY A 109 0.85 15.03 1.67
N SER A 110 1.68 14.00 1.58
CA SER A 110 2.77 13.75 2.53
C SER A 110 3.81 14.88 2.53
N ILE A 111 4.24 15.32 1.34
CA ILE A 111 5.17 16.45 1.21
C ILE A 111 4.56 17.74 1.77
N ALA A 112 3.29 18.02 1.45
CA ALA A 112 2.59 19.19 1.97
C ALA A 112 2.41 19.16 3.50
N ALA A 113 2.31 17.96 4.09
CA ALA A 113 2.24 17.74 5.54
C ALA A 113 3.62 17.76 6.23
N GLY A 114 4.71 17.95 5.50
CA GLY A 114 6.07 17.96 6.04
C GLY A 114 6.75 16.59 6.13
N VAL A 115 6.10 15.52 5.66
CA VAL A 115 6.56 14.12 5.76
C VAL A 115 7.05 13.62 4.39
N ALA A 116 8.09 14.27 3.84
CA ALA A 116 8.59 13.95 2.50
C ALA A 116 9.19 12.52 2.40
N SER A 117 9.66 11.97 3.53
CA SER A 117 10.12 10.58 3.65
C SER A 117 9.07 9.57 3.20
N ASN A 118 7.79 9.80 3.50
CA ASN A 118 6.72 8.89 3.11
C ASN A 118 6.58 8.79 1.58
N ALA A 119 6.84 9.87 0.83
CA ALA A 119 6.87 9.81 -0.62
C ALA A 119 7.95 8.85 -1.15
N ALA A 120 9.10 8.74 -0.47
CA ALA A 120 10.14 7.79 -0.82
C ALA A 120 9.71 6.34 -0.54
N PHE A 121 9.05 6.08 0.59
CA PHE A 121 8.47 4.76 0.87
C PHE A 121 7.37 4.38 -0.14
N ASN A 122 6.55 5.34 -0.53
CA ASN A 122 5.53 5.14 -1.56
C ASN A 122 6.12 4.72 -2.91
N ILE A 123 7.32 5.19 -3.29
CA ILE A 123 8.01 4.71 -4.49
C ILE A 123 8.27 3.20 -4.39
N ILE A 124 8.75 2.72 -3.23
CA ILE A 124 9.03 1.30 -3.01
C ILE A 124 7.75 0.47 -3.16
N LEU A 125 6.66 0.89 -2.51
CA LEU A 125 5.36 0.20 -2.57
C LEU A 125 4.77 0.23 -3.99
N LEU A 126 4.85 1.37 -4.67
CA LEU A 126 4.40 1.52 -6.05
C LEU A 126 5.17 0.56 -6.96
N VAL A 127 6.50 0.58 -6.91
CA VAL A 127 7.35 -0.27 -7.76
C VAL A 127 7.04 -1.74 -7.51
N ALA A 128 6.92 -2.17 -6.25
CA ALA A 128 6.58 -3.54 -5.89
C ALA A 128 5.25 -4.01 -6.51
N ALA A 129 4.20 -3.17 -6.45
CA ALA A 129 2.90 -3.50 -7.03
C ALA A 129 2.84 -3.33 -8.55
N LEU A 130 3.56 -2.35 -9.10
CA LEU A 130 3.45 -1.94 -10.50
C LEU A 130 4.26 -2.85 -11.43
N ILE A 131 5.44 -3.33 -11.01
CA ILE A 131 6.28 -4.24 -11.81
C ILE A 131 5.50 -5.45 -12.37
N PRO A 132 4.79 -6.26 -11.55
CA PRO A 132 4.07 -7.42 -12.10
C PRO A 132 2.94 -7.02 -13.06
N LEU A 133 2.40 -5.80 -12.95
CA LEU A 133 1.31 -5.29 -13.78
C LEU A 133 1.79 -4.74 -15.13
N ILE A 134 2.93 -4.05 -15.18
CA ILE A 134 3.44 -3.44 -16.44
C ILE A 134 4.28 -4.42 -17.27
N THR A 135 4.87 -5.42 -16.62
CA THR A 135 5.74 -6.38 -17.31
C THR A 135 5.01 -7.64 -17.76
N VAL A 136 3.76 -7.85 -17.35
CA VAL A 136 2.98 -9.04 -17.74
C VAL A 136 2.71 -9.02 -19.25
N LYS A 137 3.01 -10.14 -19.92
CA LYS A 137 2.66 -10.36 -21.32
C LYS A 137 1.30 -11.06 -21.37
N LEU A 138 0.24 -10.28 -21.55
CA LEU A 138 -1.10 -10.79 -21.79
C LEU A 138 -1.23 -11.01 -23.30
N GLU A 139 -1.46 -12.24 -23.74
CA GLU A 139 -1.68 -12.56 -25.16
C GLU A 139 -2.95 -11.86 -25.67
N ASN A 140 -2.98 -11.53 -26.98
CA ASN A 140 -4.11 -10.85 -27.62
C ASN A 140 -5.27 -11.79 -27.84
#